data_AF-A0A7Z0B601-F1
#
_entry.id   AF-A0A7Z0B601-F1
#
_cell.length_a   1.000
_cell.length_b   1.000
_cell.length_c   1.000
_cell.angle_alpha   90.00
_cell.angle_beta   90.00
_cell.angle_gamma   90.00
#
_symmetry.space_group_name_H-M   'P 1'
#
loop_
_entity.id
_entity.type
_entity.pdbx_description
1 polymer ?
#
loop_
_entity_poly.entity_id
_entity_poly.type
_entity_poly.pdbx_seq_one_letter_code
_entity_poly.pdbx_strand_id
1 'polypeptide(L)'
;MQQMLGNLLGLLKMYRLKRRGVFSTAPDRRVQPDRNFKRYFALMQQISVRFRAIRRILSSRAALLRNDDLDNEVLWLQLRMIIELATFGAVAADEKGYAARRMDARNPKSYTEDGKVNKILPALKSVSPIFYLPIPLEDAVMLDDAGTFHLNNDSTTFADADRLIQIHNRAGEHLHAHNPLSAKKHAENTARVKASRQAFLEDYAFVWSVLKIHMKACLVFDEASGQPLDRENPDLFWFVYFDESMRGPGVTMLKSSPRD
;
A
#
# COMPACT_ATOMS: atom_id res chain seq x y z
N MET A 1 2.83 11.52 18.63
CA MET A 1 3.06 10.14 18.15
C MET A 1 2.60 9.10 19.17
N GLN A 2 3.07 9.13 20.43
CA GLN A 2 2.60 8.23 21.50
C GLN A 2 1.09 8.33 21.81
N GLN A 3 0.50 9.53 21.75
CA GLN A 3 -0.94 9.72 21.97
C GLN A 3 -1.80 9.20 20.80
N MET A 4 -1.27 9.23 19.57
CA MET A 4 -1.92 8.66 18.38
C MET A 4 -1.88 7.12 18.40
N LEU A 5 -0.74 6.55 18.81
CA LEU A 5 -0.59 5.11 19.04
C LEU A 5 -1.46 4.64 20.21
N GLY A 6 -1.60 5.44 21.27
CA GLY A 6 -2.51 5.18 22.39
C GLY A 6 -3.98 5.18 21.98
N ASN A 7 -4.38 6.13 21.13
CA ASN A 7 -5.74 6.19 20.56
C ASN A 7 -5.99 5.04 19.57
N LEU A 8 -5.00 4.67 18.76
CA LEU A 8 -5.09 3.53 17.83
C LEU A 8 -5.17 2.19 18.58
N LEU A 9 -4.33 1.99 19.60
CA LEU A 9 -4.40 0.83 20.49
C LEU A 9 -5.69 0.83 21.31
N GLY A 10 -6.24 2.00 21.65
CA GLY A 10 -7.53 2.19 22.31
C GLY A 10 -8.71 1.86 21.39
N LEU A 11 -8.66 2.25 20.12
CA LEU A 11 -9.62 1.91 19.05
C LEU A 11 -9.57 0.43 18.70
N LEU A 12 -8.37 -0.12 18.53
CA LEU A 12 -8.15 -1.56 18.35
C LEU A 12 -8.57 -2.33 19.60
N LYS A 13 -8.38 -1.79 20.82
CA LYS A 13 -8.93 -2.37 22.08
C LYS A 13 -10.44 -2.21 22.22
N MET A 14 -11.05 -1.13 21.73
CA MET A 14 -12.51 -0.98 21.68
C MET A 14 -13.13 -1.94 20.68
N TYR A 15 -12.49 -2.14 19.52
CA TYR A 15 -12.79 -3.24 18.60
C TYR A 15 -12.57 -4.62 19.27
N ARG A 16 -11.49 -4.79 20.06
CA ARG A 16 -11.15 -5.99 20.86
C ARG A 16 -12.19 -6.31 21.95
N LEU A 17 -12.87 -5.30 22.49
CA LEU A 17 -13.87 -5.42 23.55
C LEU A 17 -15.30 -5.57 23.03
N LYS A 18 -15.63 -4.99 21.86
CA LYS A 18 -16.94 -5.21 21.21
C LYS A 18 -17.01 -6.48 20.38
N ARG A 19 -15.89 -7.05 19.89
CA ARG A 19 -15.90 -8.32 19.15
C ARG A 19 -14.65 -9.17 19.40
N ARG A 20 -14.84 -10.29 20.11
CA ARG A 20 -14.18 -11.55 19.73
C ARG A 20 -14.73 -11.98 18.38
N GLY A 21 -14.35 -11.29 17.31
CA GLY A 21 -15.01 -11.39 16.00
C GLY A 21 -14.35 -12.41 15.09
N VAL A 22 -15.05 -13.51 14.85
CA VAL A 22 -14.83 -14.39 13.69
C VAL A 22 -15.25 -13.60 12.44
N PHE A 23 -14.30 -13.18 11.59
CA PHE A 23 -14.61 -12.54 10.32
C PHE A 23 -14.93 -13.61 9.27
N SER A 24 -16.21 -13.90 9.03
CA SER A 24 -16.59 -14.84 7.95
C SER A 24 -16.34 -14.22 6.58
N THR A 25 -15.60 -14.93 5.72
CA THR A 25 -15.35 -14.52 4.33
C THR A 25 -16.27 -15.18 3.32
N ALA A 26 -17.32 -15.85 3.80
CA ALA A 26 -18.41 -16.27 2.92
C ALA A 26 -18.81 -15.02 2.12
N PRO A 27 -18.60 -15.01 0.79
CA PRO A 27 -18.83 -13.82 0.00
C PRO A 27 -20.28 -13.44 0.25
N ASP A 28 -20.50 -12.26 0.81
CA ASP A 28 -21.85 -11.74 0.87
C ASP A 28 -22.26 -11.52 -0.60
N ARG A 29 -22.94 -12.51 -1.17
CA ARG A 29 -23.42 -12.52 -2.55
C ARG A 29 -24.33 -11.33 -2.86
N ARG A 30 -24.64 -10.49 -1.86
CA ARG A 30 -25.53 -9.33 -1.95
C ARG A 30 -24.83 -8.01 -2.24
N VAL A 31 -23.51 -7.88 -2.03
CA VAL A 31 -22.83 -6.60 -2.29
C VAL A 31 -22.09 -6.64 -3.62
N GLN A 32 -22.71 -6.10 -4.67
CA GLN A 32 -22.02 -5.91 -5.93
C GLN A 32 -20.77 -5.04 -5.74
N PRO A 33 -19.62 -5.41 -6.34
CA PRO A 33 -18.42 -4.59 -6.27
C PRO A 33 -18.67 -3.26 -6.97
N ASP A 34 -18.57 -2.18 -6.19
CA ASP A 34 -18.65 -0.82 -6.70
C ASP A 34 -17.45 -0.47 -7.59
N ARG A 35 -17.50 0.72 -8.22
CA ARG A 35 -16.46 1.17 -9.15
C ARG A 35 -15.09 1.26 -8.49
N ASN A 36 -15.03 1.66 -7.22
CA ASN A 36 -13.79 1.89 -6.50
C ASN A 36 -13.15 0.58 -6.05
N PHE A 37 -13.97 -0.38 -5.62
CA PHE A 37 -13.53 -1.76 -5.42
C PHE A 37 -12.88 -2.34 -6.68
N LYS A 38 -13.53 -2.21 -7.85
CA LYS A 38 -12.99 -2.72 -9.12
C LYS A 38 -11.66 -2.07 -9.50
N ARG A 39 -11.57 -0.74 -9.36
CA ARG A 39 -10.33 0.02 -9.62
C ARG A 39 -9.21 -0.44 -8.69
N TYR A 40 -9.48 -0.51 -7.39
CA TYR A 40 -8.52 -0.94 -6.40
C TYR A 40 -8.03 -2.36 -6.67
N PHE A 41 -8.96 -3.29 -6.96
CA PHE A 41 -8.62 -4.68 -7.29
C PHE A 41 -7.68 -4.76 -8.49
N ALA A 42 -7.96 -4.02 -9.57
CA ALA A 42 -7.12 -3.98 -10.76
C ALA A 42 -5.70 -3.46 -10.45
N LEU A 43 -5.57 -2.48 -9.54
CA LEU A 43 -4.26 -1.99 -9.09
C LEU A 43 -3.51 -3.05 -8.28
N MET A 44 -4.20 -3.78 -7.39
CA MET A 44 -3.59 -4.88 -6.63
C MET A 44 -3.12 -6.02 -7.54
N GLN A 45 -3.86 -6.35 -8.60
CA GLN A 45 -3.42 -7.32 -9.60
C GLN A 45 -2.11 -6.90 -10.28
N GLN A 46 -1.99 -5.61 -10.62
CA GLN A 46 -0.75 -5.08 -11.17
C GLN A 46 0.40 -5.16 -10.15
N ILE A 47 0.16 -4.81 -8.88
CA ILE A 47 1.15 -4.95 -7.81
C ILE A 47 1.66 -6.39 -7.71
N SER A 48 0.78 -7.38 -7.74
CA SER A 48 1.17 -8.79 -7.67
C SER A 48 2.07 -9.23 -8.83
N VAL A 49 1.75 -8.82 -10.07
CA VAL A 49 2.61 -9.08 -11.23
C VAL A 49 4.02 -8.52 -11.00
N ARG A 50 4.13 -7.33 -10.40
CA ARG A 50 5.42 -6.68 -10.13
C ARG A 50 6.19 -7.36 -9.01
N PHE A 51 5.53 -7.81 -7.95
CA PHE A 51 6.17 -8.64 -6.93
C PHE A 51 6.73 -9.94 -7.51
N ARG A 52 6.00 -10.59 -8.42
CA ARG A 52 6.52 -11.77 -9.14
C ARG A 52 7.75 -11.45 -9.99
N ALA A 53 7.76 -10.31 -10.68
CA ALA A 53 8.92 -9.87 -11.45
C ALA A 53 10.16 -9.64 -10.57
N ILE A 54 9.98 -8.97 -9.41
CA ILE A 54 11.04 -8.78 -8.41
C ILE A 54 11.61 -10.13 -7.97
N ARG A 55 10.74 -11.05 -7.55
CA ARG A 55 11.18 -12.36 -7.06
C ARG A 55 11.88 -13.20 -8.12
N ARG A 56 11.44 -13.12 -9.37
CA ARG A 56 12.10 -13.82 -10.47
C ARG A 56 13.56 -13.39 -10.60
N ILE A 57 13.84 -12.09 -10.47
CA ILE A 57 15.20 -11.57 -10.46
C ILE A 57 15.93 -12.02 -9.18
N LEU A 58 15.33 -11.87 -8.01
CA LEU A 58 15.97 -12.20 -6.72
C LEU A 58 16.28 -13.70 -6.53
N SER A 59 15.47 -14.59 -7.12
CA SER A 59 15.66 -16.05 -7.04
C SER A 59 16.55 -16.62 -8.14
N SER A 60 16.96 -15.80 -9.11
CA SER A 60 17.84 -16.24 -10.17
C SER A 60 19.25 -16.47 -9.63
N ARG A 61 19.89 -17.57 -10.06
CA ARG A 61 21.29 -17.88 -9.71
C ARG A 61 22.31 -16.98 -10.44
N ALA A 62 21.86 -16.29 -11.49
CA ALA A 62 22.68 -15.39 -12.30
C ALA A 62 21.82 -14.21 -12.77
N ALA A 63 22.46 -13.08 -13.11
CA ALA A 63 21.77 -11.91 -13.64
C ALA A 63 20.91 -12.26 -14.86
N LEU A 64 19.61 -11.94 -14.82
CA LEU A 64 18.68 -12.27 -15.89
C LEU A 64 18.95 -11.45 -17.15
N LEU A 65 19.33 -10.18 -16.98
CA LEU A 65 19.75 -9.29 -18.05
C LEU A 65 21.25 -9.40 -18.36
N ARG A 66 21.93 -10.43 -17.82
CA ARG A 66 23.39 -10.64 -17.94
C ARG A 66 24.23 -9.47 -17.38
N ASN A 67 23.59 -8.62 -16.57
CA ASN A 67 24.21 -7.49 -15.91
C ASN A 67 23.43 -7.22 -14.60
N ASP A 68 24.12 -7.31 -13.46
CA ASP A 68 23.50 -7.09 -12.15
C ASP A 68 22.96 -5.67 -11.96
N ASP A 69 23.58 -4.68 -12.58
CA ASP A 69 23.15 -3.28 -12.52
C ASP A 69 21.84 -3.07 -13.29
N LEU A 70 21.68 -3.70 -14.46
CA LEU A 70 20.41 -3.68 -15.19
C LEU A 70 19.31 -4.41 -14.43
N ASP A 71 19.63 -5.56 -13.82
CA ASP A 71 18.70 -6.25 -12.93
C ASP A 71 18.31 -5.35 -11.75
N ASN A 72 19.26 -4.61 -11.16
CA ASN A 72 18.98 -3.64 -10.09
C ASN A 72 18.05 -2.52 -10.57
N GLU A 73 18.26 -1.96 -11.77
CA GLU A 73 17.38 -0.92 -12.34
C GLU A 73 15.94 -1.44 -12.49
N VAL A 74 15.76 -2.66 -13.02
CA VAL A 74 14.43 -3.28 -13.14
C VAL A 74 13.79 -3.48 -11.78
N LEU A 75 14.56 -3.92 -10.77
CA LEU A 75 14.07 -4.07 -9.40
C LEU A 75 13.56 -2.74 -8.83
N TRP A 76 14.36 -1.68 -8.91
CA TRP A 76 13.97 -0.34 -8.44
C TRP A 76 12.76 0.21 -9.20
N LEU A 77 12.67 -0.02 -10.51
CA LEU A 77 11.49 0.33 -11.30
C LEU A 77 10.24 -0.39 -10.78
N GLN A 78 10.30 -1.70 -10.57
CA GLN A 78 9.14 -2.44 -10.07
C GLN A 78 8.71 -1.96 -8.69
N LEU A 79 9.65 -1.72 -7.78
CA LEU A 79 9.35 -1.24 -6.43
C LEU A 79 8.74 0.16 -6.43
N ARG A 80 9.26 1.06 -7.28
CA ARG A 80 8.67 2.39 -7.48
C ARG A 80 7.23 2.31 -7.94
N MET A 81 6.97 1.48 -8.97
CA MET A 81 5.63 1.29 -9.51
C MET A 81 4.67 0.68 -8.49
N ILE A 82 5.13 -0.23 -7.63
CA ILE A 82 4.31 -0.79 -6.54
C ILE A 82 3.85 0.31 -5.58
N ILE A 83 4.74 1.21 -5.17
CA ILE A 83 4.40 2.31 -4.27
C ILE A 83 3.41 3.27 -4.94
N GLU A 84 3.61 3.59 -6.22
CA GLU A 84 2.69 4.42 -7.00
C GLU A 84 1.30 3.79 -7.07
N LEU A 85 1.21 2.50 -7.43
CA LEU A 85 -0.05 1.76 -7.51
C LEU A 85 -0.75 1.66 -6.15
N ALA A 86 -0.01 1.42 -5.06
CA ALA A 86 -0.57 1.39 -3.70
C ALA A 86 -1.12 2.76 -3.29
N THR A 87 -0.41 3.83 -3.64
CA THR A 87 -0.82 5.22 -3.41
C THR A 87 -2.10 5.55 -4.20
N PHE A 88 -2.18 5.19 -5.47
CA PHE A 88 -3.40 5.38 -6.27
C PHE A 88 -4.55 4.47 -5.82
N GLY A 89 -4.24 3.29 -5.28
CA GLY A 89 -5.22 2.43 -4.63
C GLY A 89 -5.86 3.14 -3.44
N ALA A 90 -5.05 3.77 -2.57
CA ALA A 90 -5.56 4.57 -1.47
C ALA A 90 -6.47 5.72 -1.94
N VAL A 91 -6.10 6.42 -3.03
CA VAL A 91 -6.97 7.42 -3.67
C VAL A 91 -8.28 6.82 -4.15
N ALA A 92 -8.24 5.65 -4.82
CA ALA A 92 -9.44 5.01 -5.31
C ALA A 92 -10.39 4.60 -4.17
N ALA A 93 -9.85 4.13 -3.04
CA ALA A 93 -10.64 3.75 -1.88
C ALA A 93 -11.33 4.95 -1.23
N ASP A 94 -10.62 6.08 -1.11
CA ASP A 94 -11.11 7.29 -0.44
C ASP A 94 -11.37 8.45 -1.43
N GLU A 95 -11.83 8.12 -2.65
CA GLU A 95 -11.91 9.04 -3.80
C GLU A 95 -12.66 10.34 -3.45
N LYS A 96 -13.79 10.22 -2.76
CA LYS A 96 -14.62 11.38 -2.38
C LYS A 96 -13.86 12.34 -1.45
N GLY A 97 -13.28 11.81 -0.37
CA GLY A 97 -12.51 12.60 0.58
C GLY A 97 -11.26 13.21 -0.05
N TYR A 98 -10.57 12.45 -0.91
CA TYR A 98 -9.42 12.96 -1.64
C TYR A 98 -9.81 14.08 -2.61
N ALA A 99 -10.88 13.92 -3.37
CA ALA A 99 -11.38 14.93 -4.30
C ALA A 99 -11.77 16.22 -3.57
N ALA A 100 -12.53 16.13 -2.48
CA ALA A 100 -12.91 17.28 -1.64
C ALA A 100 -11.67 18.04 -1.13
N ARG A 101 -10.71 17.30 -0.56
CA ARG A 101 -9.44 17.87 -0.06
C ARG A 101 -8.64 18.59 -1.15
N ARG A 102 -8.73 18.15 -2.41
CA ARG A 102 -8.05 18.79 -3.54
C ARG A 102 -8.77 20.04 -4.03
N MET A 103 -10.09 20.11 -3.93
CA MET A 103 -10.87 21.31 -4.22
C MET A 103 -10.58 22.43 -3.21
N ASP A 104 -10.35 22.09 -1.94
CA ASP A 104 -10.01 23.07 -0.89
C ASP A 104 -8.57 23.63 -0.98
N ALA A 105 -7.78 23.17 -1.95
CA ALA A 105 -6.41 23.64 -2.10
C ALA A 105 -6.37 25.05 -2.70
N ARG A 106 -5.36 25.85 -2.31
CA ARG A 106 -5.14 27.23 -2.79
C ARG A 106 -5.15 27.38 -4.34
N ASN A 107 -4.82 26.31 -5.06
CA ASN A 107 -4.95 26.24 -6.52
C ASN A 107 -5.63 24.90 -6.88
N PRO A 108 -6.97 24.88 -6.98
CA PRO A 108 -7.71 23.67 -7.24
C PRO A 108 -7.43 23.20 -8.67
N LYS A 109 -6.75 22.06 -8.78
CA LYS A 109 -6.56 21.33 -10.04
C LYS A 109 -7.35 20.04 -9.96
N SER A 110 -7.72 19.49 -11.12
CA SER A 110 -8.39 18.20 -11.15
C SER A 110 -7.53 17.15 -10.44
N TYR A 111 -8.11 16.45 -9.46
CA TYR A 111 -7.42 15.39 -8.73
C TYR A 111 -7.05 14.21 -9.64
N THR A 112 -7.71 14.10 -10.81
CA THR A 112 -7.45 13.06 -11.83
C THR A 112 -6.10 13.23 -12.52
N GLU A 113 -5.45 14.38 -12.38
CA GLU A 113 -4.12 14.68 -12.94
C GLU A 113 -2.99 14.50 -11.93
N ASP A 114 -3.31 14.16 -10.68
CA ASP A 114 -2.30 13.97 -9.65
C ASP A 114 -1.47 12.71 -9.92
N GLY A 115 -0.17 12.87 -10.14
CA GLY A 115 0.77 11.77 -10.39
C GLY A 115 1.96 11.69 -9.43
N LYS A 116 2.02 12.55 -8.41
CA LYS A 116 3.21 12.70 -7.55
C LYS A 116 2.96 12.12 -6.16
N VAL A 117 3.51 10.93 -5.88
CA VAL A 117 3.36 10.22 -4.58
C VAL A 117 3.66 11.11 -3.38
N ASN A 118 4.75 11.89 -3.44
CA ASN A 118 5.15 12.82 -2.37
C ASN A 118 4.17 13.98 -2.12
N LYS A 119 3.18 14.18 -3.00
CA LYS A 119 2.07 15.13 -2.79
C LYS A 119 0.78 14.42 -2.39
N ILE A 120 0.52 13.26 -2.99
CA ILE A 120 -0.71 12.50 -2.75
C ILE A 120 -0.73 11.91 -1.34
N LEU A 121 0.35 11.27 -0.89
CA LEU A 121 0.39 10.62 0.43
C LEU A 121 0.14 11.59 1.60
N PRO A 122 0.78 12.78 1.66
CA PRO A 122 0.45 13.77 2.70
C PRO A 122 -1.01 14.26 2.62
N ALA A 123 -1.55 14.43 1.41
CA ALA A 123 -2.94 14.83 1.23
C ALA A 123 -3.91 13.74 1.72
N LEU A 124 -3.68 12.48 1.37
CA LEU A 124 -4.45 11.34 1.86
C LEU A 124 -4.38 11.21 3.39
N LYS A 125 -3.19 11.38 3.98
CA LYS A 125 -3.01 11.39 5.45
C LYS A 125 -3.84 12.47 6.13
N SER A 126 -4.10 13.60 5.47
CA SER A 126 -4.98 14.65 6.01
C SER A 126 -6.47 14.31 5.90
N VAL A 127 -6.87 13.47 4.95
CA VAL A 127 -8.25 12.98 4.78
C VAL A 127 -8.56 11.87 5.78
N SER A 128 -7.66 10.89 5.90
CA SER A 128 -7.83 9.71 6.73
C SER A 128 -6.54 9.44 7.52
N PRO A 129 -6.29 10.11 8.65
CA PRO A 129 -5.01 10.01 9.37
C PRO A 129 -4.63 8.60 9.79
N ILE A 130 -5.63 7.73 9.99
CA ILE A 130 -5.45 6.37 10.46
C ILE A 130 -5.47 5.37 9.30
N PHE A 131 -6.37 5.55 8.32
CA PHE A 131 -6.67 4.51 7.32
C PHE A 131 -6.18 4.85 5.91
N TYR A 132 -5.46 5.96 5.72
CA TYR A 132 -5.00 6.40 4.40
C TYR A 132 -4.12 5.38 3.67
N LEU A 133 -3.35 4.57 4.38
CA LEU A 133 -2.54 3.49 3.81
C LEU A 133 -3.09 2.11 4.20
N PRO A 134 -2.72 1.05 3.45
CA PRO A 134 -2.97 -0.32 3.85
C PRO A 134 -2.52 -0.59 5.30
N ILE A 135 -3.37 -1.29 6.06
CA ILE A 135 -3.06 -1.80 7.38
C ILE A 135 -2.47 -3.19 7.20
N PRO A 136 -1.18 -3.41 7.51
CA PRO A 136 -0.58 -4.73 7.42
C PRO A 136 -1.27 -5.67 8.41
N LEU A 137 -1.53 -6.91 7.99
CA LEU A 137 -2.06 -7.95 8.85
C LEU A 137 -0.95 -8.96 9.09
N GLU A 138 0.02 -8.60 9.93
CA GLU A 138 1.09 -9.52 10.34
C GLU A 138 0.45 -10.75 11.02
N ASP A 139 0.97 -11.93 10.70
CA ASP A 139 0.54 -13.21 11.26
C ASP A 139 -0.98 -13.45 11.22
N ALA A 140 -1.66 -12.94 10.19
CA ALA A 140 -3.06 -13.28 9.95
C ALA A 140 -3.18 -14.79 9.69
N VAL A 141 -3.58 -15.53 10.72
CA VAL A 141 -3.83 -16.97 10.59
C VAL A 141 -5.24 -17.13 10.04
N MET A 142 -5.32 -17.75 8.86
CA MET A 142 -6.59 -18.27 8.36
C MET A 142 -7.00 -19.42 9.29
N LEU A 143 -8.05 -19.21 10.08
CA LEU A 143 -8.56 -20.12 11.10
C LEU A 143 -9.30 -21.32 10.51
N ASP A 144 -9.88 -21.17 9.31
CA ASP A 144 -10.65 -22.22 8.65
C ASP A 144 -10.67 -22.09 7.12
N ASP A 145 -11.07 -23.17 6.44
CA ASP A 145 -11.25 -23.23 4.97
C ASP A 145 -12.42 -22.34 4.47
N ALA A 146 -13.20 -21.77 5.39
CA ALA A 146 -14.23 -20.76 5.11
C ALA A 146 -13.66 -19.32 5.10
N GLY A 147 -12.33 -19.21 5.21
CA GLY A 147 -11.52 -18.00 5.10
C GLY A 147 -11.60 -17.08 6.30
N THR A 148 -12.00 -17.56 7.48
CA THR A 148 -11.96 -16.72 8.69
C THR A 148 -10.52 -16.34 9.03
N PHE A 149 -10.22 -15.07 9.30
CA PHE A 149 -8.89 -14.61 9.72
C PHE A 149 -8.85 -14.18 11.19
N HIS A 150 -7.82 -14.61 11.93
CA HIS A 150 -7.46 -14.02 13.23
C HIS A 150 -6.40 -12.95 13.00
N LEU A 151 -6.65 -11.73 13.45
CA LEU A 151 -5.67 -10.65 13.42
C LEU A 151 -4.86 -10.64 14.72
N ASN A 152 -3.56 -10.92 14.61
CA ASN A 152 -2.66 -10.80 15.75
C ASN A 152 -2.20 -9.33 15.84
N ASN A 153 -2.94 -8.52 16.60
CA ASN A 153 -2.81 -7.05 16.64
C ASN A 153 -1.56 -6.53 17.39
N ASP A 154 -0.55 -7.37 17.61
CA ASP A 154 0.73 -6.96 18.21
C ASP A 154 1.75 -6.49 17.15
N SER A 155 1.32 -6.37 15.88
CA SER A 155 2.16 -5.93 14.76
C SER A 155 2.74 -4.54 15.00
N THR A 156 4.06 -4.44 14.90
CA THR A 156 4.79 -3.16 15.05
C THR A 156 4.97 -2.41 13.73
N THR A 157 4.70 -3.08 12.60
CA THR A 157 4.85 -2.49 11.27
C THR A 157 3.57 -1.81 10.81
N PHE A 158 3.54 -0.48 10.87
CA PHE A 158 2.53 0.32 10.19
C PHE A 158 3.08 0.87 8.89
N ALA A 159 2.20 1.01 7.89
CA ALA A 159 2.55 1.73 6.68
C ALA A 159 2.86 3.19 7.01
N ASP A 160 4.14 3.57 6.88
CA ASP A 160 4.61 4.93 7.10
C ASP A 160 4.73 5.66 5.75
N ALA A 161 3.94 6.73 5.58
CA ALA A 161 3.99 7.57 4.39
C ALA A 161 5.40 8.13 4.15
N ASP A 162 6.10 8.56 5.20
CA ASP A 162 7.42 9.17 5.05
C ASP A 162 8.42 8.12 4.57
N ARG A 163 8.35 6.91 5.13
CA ARG A 163 9.15 5.77 4.66
C ARG A 163 8.85 5.41 3.21
N LEU A 164 7.58 5.36 2.79
CA LEU A 164 7.21 5.07 1.40
C LEU A 164 7.70 6.17 0.44
N ILE A 165 7.63 7.45 0.83
CA ILE A 165 8.15 8.58 0.04
C ILE A 165 9.67 8.46 -0.10
N GLN A 166 10.39 8.12 0.97
CA GLN A 166 11.84 7.91 0.92
C GLN A 166 12.22 6.80 -0.05
N ILE A 167 11.53 5.65 0.01
CA ILE A 167 11.76 4.53 -0.91
C ILE A 167 11.44 4.93 -2.35
N HIS A 168 10.32 5.63 -2.57
CA HIS A 168 9.94 6.12 -3.91
C HIS A 168 10.99 7.06 -4.51
N ASN A 169 11.49 8.01 -3.72
CA ASN A 169 12.54 8.94 -4.15
C ASN A 169 13.84 8.21 -4.47
N ARG A 170 14.28 7.30 -3.58
CA ARG A 170 15.48 6.50 -3.77
C ARG A 170 15.38 5.63 -5.02
N ALA A 171 14.23 4.99 -5.25
CA ALA A 171 14.00 4.26 -6.48
C ALA A 171 14.14 5.16 -7.72
N GLY A 172 13.68 6.41 -7.65
CA GLY A 172 13.91 7.40 -8.70
C GLY A 172 15.37 7.77 -8.92
N GLU A 173 16.16 7.85 -7.85
CA GLU A 173 17.60 8.09 -7.96
C GLU A 173 18.32 6.99 -8.74
N HIS A 174 17.89 5.73 -8.61
CA HIS A 174 18.42 4.59 -9.36
C HIS A 174 17.97 4.54 -10.84
N LEU A 175 16.98 5.33 -11.24
CA LEU A 175 16.42 5.32 -12.60
C LEU A 175 16.80 6.56 -13.42
N HIS A 176 17.49 7.52 -12.82
CA HIS A 176 17.91 8.73 -13.51
C HIS A 176 19.33 8.59 -14.06
N ALA A 177 19.52 9.05 -15.31
CA ALA A 177 20.85 9.27 -15.84
C ALA A 177 21.54 10.41 -15.06
N HIS A 178 22.83 10.25 -14.79
CA HIS A 178 23.63 11.23 -14.08
C HIS A 178 24.45 12.09 -15.04
N ASN A 179 24.64 13.37 -14.68
CA ASN A 179 25.53 14.25 -15.42
C ASN A 179 26.98 13.75 -15.27
N PRO A 180 27.63 13.29 -16.36
CA PRO A 180 28.96 12.71 -16.31
C PRO A 180 30.06 13.73 -16.00
N LEU A 181 29.79 15.04 -16.11
CA LEU A 181 30.76 16.10 -15.87
C LEU A 181 30.87 16.52 -14.40
N SER A 182 30.00 16.01 -13.53
CA SER A 182 30.06 16.27 -12.10
C SER A 182 30.80 15.15 -11.39
N ALA A 183 32.07 15.38 -11.04
CA ALA A 183 32.88 14.40 -10.31
C ALA A 183 32.21 13.94 -9.00
N LYS A 184 31.58 14.89 -8.28
CA LYS A 184 30.77 14.59 -7.09
C LYS A 184 29.62 13.63 -7.39
N LYS A 185 28.80 13.93 -8.42
CA LYS A 185 27.65 13.06 -8.78
C LYS A 185 28.10 11.71 -9.30
N HIS A 186 29.24 11.66 -9.99
CA HIS A 186 29.83 10.40 -10.44
C HIS A 186 30.24 9.51 -9.25
N ALA A 187 30.95 10.06 -8.27
CA ALA A 187 31.33 9.33 -7.06
C ALA A 187 30.10 8.87 -6.25
N GLU A 188 29.10 9.74 -6.07
CA GLU A 188 27.82 9.40 -5.42
C GLU A 188 27.11 8.24 -6.15
N ASN A 189 27.04 8.29 -7.49
CA ASN A 189 26.41 7.24 -8.29
C ASN A 189 27.15 5.90 -8.17
N THR A 190 28.48 5.91 -8.25
CA THR A 190 29.29 4.68 -8.11
C THR A 190 29.07 4.01 -6.75
N ALA A 191 29.08 4.79 -5.66
CA ALA A 191 28.80 4.28 -4.33
C ALA A 191 27.38 3.68 -4.22
N ARG A 192 26.40 4.37 -4.82
CA ARG A 192 25.00 3.93 -4.81
C ARG A 192 24.76 2.67 -5.63
N VAL A 193 25.36 2.54 -6.82
CA VAL A 193 25.29 1.32 -7.64
C VAL A 193 25.86 0.14 -6.85
N LYS A 194 27.02 0.31 -6.20
CA LYS A 194 27.64 -0.72 -5.36
C LYS A 194 26.75 -1.17 -4.20
N ALA A 195 26.01 -0.26 -3.58
CA ALA A 195 25.09 -0.57 -2.47
C ALA A 195 23.66 -0.95 -2.92
N SER A 196 23.39 -0.90 -4.23
CA SER A 196 22.03 -0.91 -4.78
C SER A 196 21.23 -2.14 -4.36
N ARG A 197 21.81 -3.34 -4.48
CA ARG A 197 21.12 -4.59 -4.16
C ARG A 197 20.74 -4.67 -2.68
N GLN A 198 21.65 -4.30 -1.79
CA GLN A 198 21.39 -4.34 -0.36
C GLN A 198 20.31 -3.34 0.04
N ALA A 199 20.43 -2.09 -0.41
CA ALA A 199 19.42 -1.07 -0.15
C ALA A 199 18.04 -1.46 -0.72
N PHE A 200 18.02 -2.09 -1.90
CA PHE A 200 16.80 -2.61 -2.49
C PHE A 200 16.16 -3.69 -1.61
N LEU A 201 16.93 -4.65 -1.10
CA LEU A 201 16.40 -5.75 -0.27
C LEU A 201 15.75 -5.23 1.02
N GLU A 202 16.35 -4.22 1.66
CA GLU A 202 15.81 -3.56 2.85
C GLU A 202 14.48 -2.84 2.56
N ASP A 203 14.45 -2.07 1.47
CA ASP A 203 13.25 -1.33 1.06
C ASP A 203 12.14 -2.26 0.58
N TYR A 204 12.51 -3.30 -0.18
CA TYR A 204 11.59 -4.35 -0.63
C TYR A 204 10.99 -5.09 0.56
N ALA A 205 11.79 -5.47 1.55
CA ALA A 205 11.30 -6.16 2.75
C ALA A 205 10.24 -5.34 3.48
N PHE A 206 10.46 -4.03 3.62
CA PHE A 206 9.48 -3.12 4.21
C PHE A 206 8.19 -3.02 3.37
N VAL A 207 8.29 -2.79 2.06
CA VAL A 207 7.09 -2.69 1.20
C VAL A 207 6.34 -4.01 1.16
N TRP A 208 7.07 -5.12 1.15
CA TRP A 208 6.51 -6.46 1.20
C TRP A 208 5.78 -6.76 2.51
N SER A 209 6.36 -6.41 3.67
CA SER A 209 5.68 -6.61 4.95
C SER A 209 4.41 -5.78 5.07
N VAL A 210 4.39 -4.59 4.47
CA VAL A 210 3.20 -3.72 4.45
C VAL A 210 2.09 -4.28 3.56
N LEU A 211 2.44 -4.87 2.41
CA LEU A 211 1.47 -5.19 1.36
C LEU A 211 1.14 -6.67 1.22
N LYS A 212 1.97 -7.61 1.70
CA LYS A 212 1.77 -9.07 1.49
C LYS A 212 0.38 -9.54 1.86
N ILE A 213 -0.02 -9.24 3.09
CA ILE A 213 -1.35 -9.49 3.64
C ILE A 213 -1.76 -8.19 4.31
N HIS A 214 -2.80 -7.56 3.79
CA HIS A 214 -3.21 -6.26 4.30
C HIS A 214 -4.70 -6.06 4.21
N MET A 215 -5.16 -5.04 4.94
CA MET A 215 -6.52 -4.56 4.89
C MET A 215 -6.53 -3.10 4.47
N LYS A 216 -7.43 -2.72 3.57
CA LYS A 216 -7.77 -1.32 3.32
C LYS A 216 -9.13 -1.02 3.93
N ALA A 217 -9.12 -0.22 4.99
CA ALA A 217 -10.32 0.41 5.51
C ALA A 217 -10.77 1.52 4.55
N CYS A 218 -12.07 1.51 4.22
CA CYS A 218 -12.70 2.48 3.34
C CYS A 218 -13.67 3.32 4.17
N LEU A 219 -13.45 4.64 4.19
CA LEU A 219 -14.33 5.54 4.92
C LEU A 219 -15.58 5.85 4.10
N VAL A 220 -16.70 6.04 4.78
CA VAL A 220 -17.92 6.58 4.16
C VAL A 220 -17.88 8.09 4.30
N PHE A 221 -18.09 8.79 3.20
CA PHE A 221 -18.04 10.24 3.13
C PHE A 221 -19.44 10.81 2.90
N ASP A 222 -19.76 11.87 3.63
CA ASP A 222 -20.93 12.70 3.39
C ASP A 222 -20.83 13.38 2.02
N GLU A 223 -21.90 13.34 1.24
CA GLU A 223 -21.87 13.84 -0.13
C GLU A 223 -21.82 15.37 -0.21
N ALA A 224 -22.40 16.06 0.76
CA ALA A 224 -22.46 17.52 0.77
C ALA A 224 -21.14 18.16 1.22
N SER A 225 -20.51 17.59 2.24
CA SER A 225 -19.30 18.15 2.87
C SER A 225 -18.00 17.49 2.41
N GLY A 226 -18.07 16.30 1.80
CA GLY A 226 -16.89 15.50 1.45
C GLY A 226 -16.09 15.04 2.68
N GLN A 227 -16.64 15.21 3.89
CA GLN A 227 -16.04 14.78 5.13
C GLN A 227 -16.43 13.32 5.43
N PRO A 228 -15.55 12.53 6.05
CA PRO A 228 -15.92 11.21 6.52
C PRO A 228 -17.02 11.31 7.58
N LEU A 229 -18.05 10.46 7.47
CA LEU A 229 -19.15 10.37 8.44
C LEU A 229 -18.64 9.95 9.82
N ASP A 230 -17.70 9.01 9.83
CA ASP A 230 -16.93 8.62 11.01
C ASP A 230 -15.46 8.45 10.60
N ARG A 231 -14.56 9.21 11.25
CA ARG A 231 -13.11 9.17 10.97
C ARG A 231 -12.42 7.94 11.55
N GLU A 232 -13.06 7.30 12.52
CA GLU A 232 -12.48 6.25 13.35
C GLU A 232 -13.16 4.89 13.14
N ASN A 233 -14.33 4.87 12.51
CA ASN A 233 -15.09 3.65 12.26
C ASN A 233 -15.42 3.45 10.76
N PRO A 234 -14.58 2.73 10.01
CA PRO A 234 -14.88 2.38 8.62
C PRO A 234 -16.01 1.34 8.54
N ASP A 235 -17.03 1.62 7.72
CA ASP A 235 -18.12 0.67 7.45
C ASP A 235 -17.73 -0.46 6.49
N LEU A 236 -16.53 -0.36 5.91
CA LEU A 236 -16.08 -1.28 4.89
C LEU A 236 -14.57 -1.54 4.93
N PHE A 237 -14.23 -2.82 4.82
CA PHE A 237 -12.86 -3.28 4.72
C PHE A 237 -12.67 -4.12 3.46
N TRP A 238 -11.54 -3.88 2.78
CA TRP A 238 -11.04 -4.72 1.69
C TRP A 238 -9.83 -5.48 2.19
N PHE A 239 -9.97 -6.79 2.37
CA PHE A 239 -8.85 -7.66 2.71
C PHE A 239 -8.15 -8.09 1.44
N VAL A 240 -6.82 -7.99 1.41
CA VAL A 240 -5.99 -8.34 0.26
C VAL A 240 -4.94 -9.34 0.70
N TYR A 241 -4.84 -10.43 -0.06
CA TYR A 241 -3.81 -11.44 0.10
C TYR A 241 -3.09 -11.66 -1.22
N PHE A 242 -1.77 -11.49 -1.22
CA PHE A 242 -0.91 -11.86 -2.33
C PHE A 242 -0.45 -13.33 -2.18
N ASP A 243 -1.18 -14.23 -2.82
CA ASP A 243 -0.86 -15.67 -2.86
C ASP A 243 0.29 -15.93 -3.83
N GLU A 244 1.37 -16.49 -3.29
CA GLU A 244 2.58 -16.80 -4.05
C GLU A 244 2.51 -18.13 -4.81
N SER A 245 1.54 -19.00 -4.46
CA SER A 245 1.39 -20.34 -5.00
C SER A 245 0.47 -20.40 -6.23
N MET A 246 -0.36 -19.38 -6.46
CA MET A 246 -1.31 -19.38 -7.58
C MET A 246 -0.67 -19.02 -8.93
N ARG A 247 -1.04 -19.75 -10.00
CA ARG A 247 -0.62 -19.48 -11.38
C ARG A 247 -1.24 -18.20 -12.00
N GLY A 248 -2.11 -17.49 -11.28
CA GLY A 248 -2.78 -16.24 -11.71
C GLY A 248 -2.17 -14.97 -11.11
N PRO A 249 -2.86 -13.82 -11.12
CA PRO A 249 -2.40 -12.63 -10.41
C PRO A 249 -2.37 -12.82 -8.90
N GLY A 250 -2.79 -13.97 -8.35
CA GLY A 250 -2.58 -14.32 -6.94
C GLY A 250 -3.10 -13.26 -5.97
N VAL A 251 -4.20 -12.59 -6.30
CA VAL A 251 -4.83 -11.59 -5.41
C VAL A 251 -6.19 -12.11 -5.02
N THR A 252 -6.35 -12.44 -3.74
CA THR A 252 -7.67 -12.65 -3.14
C THR A 252 -8.10 -11.34 -2.51
N MET A 253 -9.28 -10.85 -2.87
CA MET A 253 -9.85 -9.65 -2.27
C MET A 253 -11.26 -9.88 -1.75
N LEU A 254 -11.49 -9.53 -0.49
CA LEU A 254 -12.75 -9.78 0.20
C LEU A 254 -13.32 -8.46 0.74
N LYS A 255 -14.63 -8.28 0.56
CA LYS A 255 -15.39 -7.13 1.03
C LYS A 255 -16.10 -7.53 2.33
N SER A 256 -15.81 -6.84 3.44
CA SER A 256 -16.50 -7.06 4.71
C SER A 256 -17.07 -5.74 5.23
N SER A 257 -18.28 -5.79 5.78
CA SER A 257 -18.87 -4.72 6.58
C SER A 257 -18.91 -5.16 8.05
N PRO A 258 -18.74 -4.26 9.03
CA PRO A 258 -19.05 -4.58 10.42
C PRO A 258 -20.54 -4.96 10.49
N ARG A 259 -20.88 -6.27 10.46
CA ARG A 259 -22.26 -6.74 10.72
C ARG A 259 -22.74 -6.13 12.03
N ASP A 260 -23.96 -5.61 12.18
CA ASP A 260 -24.47 -5.12 13.49
C ASP A 260 -24.21 -6.11 14.64
#